data_AF-A0A7Y5A2E1-F1
#
_entry.id   AF-A0A7Y5A2E1-F1
#
_cell.length_a   1.000
_cell.length_b   1.000
_cell.length_c   1.000
_cell.angle_alpha   90.00
_cell.angle_beta   90.00
_cell.angle_gamma   90.00
#
_symmetry.space_group_name_H-M   'P 1'
#
loop_
_entity.id
_entity.type
_entity.pdbx_description
1 polymer ?
#
loop_
_entity_poly.entity_id
_entity_poly.type
_entity_poly.pdbx_seq_one_letter_code
_entity_poly.pdbx_strand_id
1 'polypeptide(L)'
;MEEIIKYLIAAIAGSGLGTFLIQKTFEQRLSKKLFKFTKLYSDKLDIIRELYRLLVRAENGLQILLSQREPKDTVEKQKYYKKTTETMDEFVKTYEENELIFEKEIVEKITVIIEAFKKAKKAHIYANLMEDSRGSKAWENAVNEKQELSNQLEKEFPNLKTELKKIFQARYDILLN
;
A
#
# COMPACT_ATOMS: atom_id res chain seq x y z
N MET A 1 49.57 41.04 3.20
CA MET A 1 48.13 41.03 3.57
C MET A 1 47.52 39.64 3.56
N GLU A 2 47.88 38.75 2.62
CA GLU A 2 47.35 37.38 2.57
C GLU A 2 47.70 36.51 3.80
N GLU A 3 48.91 36.65 4.38
CA GLU A 3 49.29 35.91 5.60
C GLU A 3 48.45 36.33 6.82
N ILE A 4 48.18 37.63 6.97
CA ILE A 4 47.40 38.17 8.09
C ILE A 4 45.96 37.64 8.04
N ILE A 5 45.38 37.49 6.85
CA ILE A 5 44.05 36.92 6.66
C ILE A 5 44.04 35.42 6.99
N LYS A 6 45.08 34.65 6.61
CA LYS A 6 45.21 33.24 7.00
C LYS A 6 45.32 33.06 8.52
N TYR A 7 46.10 33.89 9.21
CA TYR A 7 46.21 33.86 10.67
C TYR A 7 44.92 34.31 11.36
N LEU A 8 44.17 35.26 10.80
CA LEU A 8 42.84 35.65 11.30
C LEU A 8 41.79 34.54 11.13
N ILE A 9 41.77 33.85 9.99
CA ILE A 9 40.86 32.72 9.77
C ILE A 9 41.22 31.55 10.68
N ALA A 10 42.52 31.27 10.88
CA ALA A 10 43.00 30.26 11.82
C ALA A 10 42.73 30.64 13.28
N ALA A 11 42.83 31.92 13.65
CA ALA A 11 42.50 32.43 14.98
C ALA A 11 41.00 32.41 15.24
N ILE A 12 40.16 32.69 14.24
CA ILE A 12 38.70 32.56 14.34
C ILE A 12 38.32 31.08 14.47
N ALA A 13 38.95 30.18 13.70
CA ALA A 13 38.76 28.74 13.82
C ALA A 13 39.27 28.15 15.16
N GLY A 14 40.33 28.71 15.74
CA GLY A 14 40.89 28.34 17.04
C GLY A 14 40.19 29.01 18.24
N SER A 15 39.49 30.12 18.02
CA SER A 15 38.66 30.78 19.04
C SER A 15 37.32 30.06 19.18
N GLY A 16 36.82 29.90 20.41
CA GLY A 16 35.55 29.23 20.70
C GLY A 16 34.34 29.73 19.89
N LEU A 17 34.42 30.93 19.29
CA LEU A 17 33.38 31.50 18.43
C LEU A 17 33.30 30.84 17.05
N GLY A 18 34.43 30.50 16.42
CA GLY A 18 34.43 29.84 15.11
C GLY A 18 33.98 28.38 15.21
N THR A 19 34.47 27.66 16.23
CA THR A 19 33.98 26.31 16.57
C THR A 19 32.49 26.33 16.91
N PHE A 20 32.01 27.31 17.68
CA PHE A 20 30.57 27.48 17.97
C PHE A 20 29.74 27.74 16.70
N LEU A 21 30.18 28.60 15.78
CA LEU A 21 29.46 28.87 14.53
C LEU A 21 29.43 27.65 13.60
N ILE A 22 30.56 26.92 13.50
CA ILE A 22 30.63 25.66 12.73
C ILE A 22 29.71 24.62 13.37
N GLN A 23 29.73 24.48 14.69
CA GLN A 23 28.86 23.56 15.41
C GLN A 23 27.39 23.92 15.22
N LYS A 24 27.01 25.19 15.35
CA LYS A 24 25.63 25.65 15.19
C LYS A 24 25.11 25.53 13.76
N THR A 25 25.96 25.77 12.76
CA THR A 25 25.60 25.54 11.34
C THR A 25 25.51 24.06 11.01
N PHE A 26 26.36 23.22 11.61
CA PHE A 26 26.26 21.77 11.51
C PHE A 26 24.98 21.25 12.16
N GLU A 27 24.65 21.69 13.38
CA GLU A 27 23.40 21.37 14.08
C GLU A 27 22.16 21.77 13.28
N GLN A 28 22.14 22.97 12.69
CA GLN A 28 21.03 23.39 11.81
C GLN A 28 20.91 22.57 10.53
N ARG A 29 22.04 22.18 9.93
CA ARG A 29 22.03 21.31 8.72
C ARG A 29 21.60 19.89 9.08
N LEU A 30 22.06 19.37 10.22
CA LEU A 30 21.71 18.07 10.75
C LEU A 30 20.22 18.04 11.09
N SER A 31 19.69 19.04 11.79
CA SER A 31 18.26 19.12 12.15
C SER A 31 17.37 19.19 10.91
N LYS A 32 17.75 19.96 9.88
CA LYS A 32 17.02 19.98 8.60
C LYS A 32 17.05 18.63 7.89
N LYS A 33 18.19 17.93 7.90
CA LYS A 33 18.32 16.59 7.29
C LYS A 33 17.50 15.55 8.07
N LEU A 34 17.58 15.56 9.40
CA LEU A 34 16.78 14.71 10.28
C LEU A 34 15.28 14.95 10.05
N PHE A 35 14.84 16.21 10.01
CA PHE A 35 13.45 16.54 9.71
C PHE A 35 12.98 15.98 8.36
N LYS A 36 13.78 16.16 7.30
CA LYS A 36 13.48 15.60 5.98
C LYS A 36 13.42 14.06 6.00
N PHE A 37 14.32 13.42 6.74
CA PHE A 37 14.35 11.98 6.92
C PHE A 37 13.11 11.47 7.65
N THR A 38 12.79 12.04 8.82
CA THR A 38 11.59 11.72 9.60
C THR A 38 10.33 11.90 8.76
N LYS A 39 10.22 13.01 8.01
CA LYS A 39 9.08 13.24 7.12
C LYS A 39 8.96 12.16 6.06
N LEU A 40 10.04 11.82 5.36
CA LEU A 40 10.02 10.80 4.31
C LEU A 40 9.65 9.40 4.84
N TYR A 41 10.08 9.06 6.06
CA TYR A 41 9.67 7.81 6.72
C TYR A 41 8.20 7.84 7.14
N SER A 42 7.73 8.96 7.68
CA SER A 42 6.32 9.16 8.01
C SER A 42 5.43 9.03 6.77
N ASP A 43 5.79 9.70 5.68
CA ASP A 43 5.04 9.65 4.41
C ASP A 43 4.95 8.20 3.90
N LYS A 44 6.06 7.44 3.95
CA LYS A 44 6.07 6.01 3.60
C LYS A 44 5.17 5.16 4.50
N LEU A 45 5.16 5.42 5.80
CA LEU A 45 4.31 4.71 6.76
C LEU A 45 2.82 4.99 6.52
N ASP A 46 2.48 6.22 6.19
CA ASP A 46 1.10 6.60 5.88
C ASP A 46 0.61 5.89 4.61
N ILE A 47 1.46 5.76 3.58
CA ILE A 47 1.15 4.97 2.38
C ILE A 47 0.90 3.49 2.74
N ILE A 48 1.79 2.87 3.52
CA ILE A 48 1.63 1.46 3.94
C ILE A 48 0.33 1.27 4.73
N ARG A 49 0.01 2.22 5.62
CA ARG A 49 -1.21 2.20 6.43
C ARG A 49 -2.45 2.32 5.55
N GLU A 50 -2.43 3.22 4.57
CA GLU A 50 -3.54 3.39 3.64
C GLU A 50 -3.73 2.15 2.77
N LEU A 51 -2.65 1.60 2.23
CA LEU A 51 -2.70 0.37 1.45
C LEU A 51 -3.26 -0.80 2.25
N TYR A 52 -2.84 -0.96 3.52
CA TYR A 52 -3.40 -1.94 4.44
C TYR A 52 -4.91 -1.74 4.67
N ARG A 53 -5.33 -0.49 4.88
CA ARG A 53 -6.75 -0.15 5.09
C ARG A 53 -7.59 -0.50 3.87
N LEU A 54 -7.11 -0.15 2.68
CA LEU A 54 -7.77 -0.46 1.42
C LEU A 54 -7.83 -1.97 1.18
N LEU A 55 -6.76 -2.70 1.49
CA LEU A 55 -6.70 -4.16 1.40
C LEU A 55 -7.77 -4.83 2.26
N VAL A 56 -7.92 -4.41 3.52
CA VAL A 56 -8.96 -4.93 4.43
C VAL A 56 -10.37 -4.64 3.91
N ARG A 57 -10.61 -3.46 3.34
CA ARG A 57 -11.91 -3.13 2.75
C ARG A 57 -12.18 -3.94 1.48
N ALA A 58 -11.16 -4.14 0.65
CA ALA A 58 -11.24 -4.92 -0.58
C ALA A 58 -11.51 -6.40 -0.29
N GLU A 59 -10.83 -6.99 0.70
CA GLU A 59 -11.06 -8.37 1.16
C GLU A 59 -12.53 -8.60 1.53
N ASN A 60 -13.09 -7.73 2.39
CA ASN A 60 -14.49 -7.82 2.78
C ASN A 60 -15.44 -7.69 1.58
N GLY A 61 -15.15 -6.78 0.66
CA GLY A 61 -15.95 -6.58 -0.55
C GLY A 61 -15.89 -7.76 -1.52
N LEU A 62 -14.70 -8.37 -1.66
CA LEU A 62 -14.46 -9.52 -2.52
C LEU A 62 -15.10 -10.79 -1.98
N GLN A 63 -15.04 -10.99 -0.65
CA GLN A 63 -15.72 -12.11 -0.01
C GLN A 63 -17.22 -12.10 -0.33
N ILE A 64 -17.86 -10.93 -0.35
CA ILE A 64 -19.27 -10.79 -0.74
C ILE A 64 -19.47 -11.09 -2.24
N LEU A 65 -18.62 -10.55 -3.12
CA LEU A 65 -18.72 -10.76 -4.58
C LEU A 65 -18.53 -12.22 -5.02
N LEU A 66 -17.67 -12.93 -4.30
CA LEU A 66 -17.31 -14.31 -4.56
C LEU A 66 -18.19 -15.30 -3.81
N SER A 67 -18.87 -14.86 -2.75
CA SER A 67 -19.82 -15.72 -2.03
C SER A 67 -21.00 -16.13 -2.91
N GLN A 68 -21.46 -17.36 -2.73
CA GLN A 68 -22.70 -17.86 -3.33
C GLN A 68 -23.96 -17.29 -2.64
N ARG A 69 -23.80 -16.57 -1.53
CA ARG A 69 -24.88 -15.91 -0.79
C ARG A 69 -25.02 -14.47 -1.26
N GLU A 70 -25.33 -14.29 -2.54
CA GLU A 70 -25.61 -12.95 -3.05
C GLU A 70 -26.90 -12.39 -2.41
N PRO A 71 -26.98 -11.07 -2.15
CA PRO A 71 -28.22 -10.45 -1.69
C PRO A 71 -29.36 -10.77 -2.65
N LYS A 72 -30.54 -11.12 -2.11
CA LYS A 72 -31.74 -11.35 -2.94
C LYS A 72 -32.21 -10.08 -3.66
N ASP A 73 -31.84 -8.91 -3.13
CA ASP A 73 -32.14 -7.61 -3.73
C ASP A 73 -31.05 -7.20 -4.75
N THR A 74 -31.48 -7.02 -6.00
CA THR A 74 -30.63 -6.62 -7.12
C THR A 74 -30.03 -5.22 -6.94
N VAL A 75 -30.72 -4.31 -6.26
CA VAL A 75 -30.23 -2.94 -6.01
C VAL A 75 -29.08 -2.95 -5.01
N GLU A 76 -29.20 -3.73 -3.94
CA GLU A 76 -28.12 -3.90 -2.97
C GLU A 76 -26.91 -4.59 -3.60
N LYS A 77 -27.12 -5.67 -4.37
CA LYS A 77 -26.06 -6.38 -5.08
C LYS A 77 -25.24 -5.43 -5.97
N GLN A 78 -25.89 -4.55 -6.73
CA GLN A 78 -25.20 -3.56 -7.57
C GLN A 78 -24.43 -2.51 -6.75
N LYS A 79 -25.00 -2.01 -5.65
CA LYS A 79 -24.30 -1.07 -4.75
C LYS A 79 -23.05 -1.70 -4.14
N TYR A 80 -23.14 -2.94 -3.68
CA TYR A 80 -22.00 -3.68 -3.16
C TYR A 80 -20.93 -3.91 -4.24
N TYR A 81 -21.33 -4.36 -5.43
CA TYR A 81 -20.41 -4.56 -6.54
C TYR A 81 -19.64 -3.27 -6.90
N LYS A 82 -20.36 -2.15 -7.01
CA LYS A 82 -19.77 -0.85 -7.30
C LYS A 82 -18.77 -0.46 -6.21
N LYS A 83 -19.16 -0.53 -4.94
CA LYS A 83 -18.30 -0.18 -3.81
C LYS A 83 -17.03 -1.04 -3.74
N THR A 84 -17.15 -2.36 -3.94
CA THR A 84 -16.00 -3.27 -3.95
C THR A 84 -15.05 -2.94 -5.10
N THR A 85 -15.60 -2.66 -6.29
CA THR A 85 -14.81 -2.29 -7.46
C THR A 85 -14.08 -0.97 -7.24
N GLU A 86 -14.76 0.06 -6.74
CA GLU A 86 -14.16 1.35 -6.41
C GLU A 86 -13.04 1.22 -5.36
N THR A 87 -13.26 0.42 -4.32
CA THR A 87 -12.25 0.19 -3.27
C THR A 87 -11.01 -0.49 -3.85
N MET A 88 -11.19 -1.46 -4.74
CA MET A 88 -10.06 -2.16 -5.36
C MET A 88 -9.33 -1.30 -6.39
N ASP A 89 -10.06 -0.47 -7.14
CA ASP A 89 -9.45 0.51 -8.05
C ASP A 89 -8.61 1.54 -7.25
N GLU A 90 -9.10 1.97 -6.09
CA GLU A 90 -8.35 2.85 -5.16
C GLU A 90 -7.11 2.16 -4.58
N PHE A 91 -7.22 0.87 -4.24
CA PHE A 91 -6.08 0.05 -3.81
C PHE A 91 -5.00 -0.05 -4.90
N VAL A 92 -5.40 -0.39 -6.13
CA VAL A 92 -4.50 -0.50 -7.30
C VAL A 92 -3.81 0.84 -7.54
N LYS A 93 -4.57 1.93 -7.60
CA LYS A 93 -4.03 3.27 -7.83
C LYS A 93 -3.02 3.66 -6.75
N THR A 94 -3.36 3.46 -5.49
CA THR A 94 -2.48 3.77 -4.35
C THR A 94 -1.17 2.97 -4.42
N TYR A 95 -1.25 1.70 -4.83
CA TYR A 95 -0.07 0.88 -5.06
C TYR A 95 0.76 1.36 -6.25
N GLU A 96 0.17 1.55 -7.42
CA GLU A 96 0.88 1.95 -8.65
C GLU A 96 1.59 3.31 -8.49
N GLU A 97 0.97 4.27 -7.81
CA GLU A 97 1.57 5.57 -7.51
C GLU A 97 2.78 5.47 -6.57
N ASN A 98 2.90 4.37 -5.83
CA ASN A 98 3.89 4.22 -4.75
C ASN A 98 4.70 2.92 -4.84
N GLU A 99 4.69 2.21 -5.97
CA GLU A 99 5.29 0.88 -6.11
C GLU A 99 6.74 0.82 -5.60
N LEU A 100 7.50 1.89 -5.87
CA LEU A 100 8.91 2.04 -5.50
C LEU A 100 9.22 1.97 -4.00
N ILE A 101 8.22 2.09 -3.11
CA ILE A 101 8.43 2.00 -1.66
C ILE A 101 8.45 0.56 -1.15
N PHE A 102 8.01 -0.39 -1.97
CA PHE A 102 7.80 -1.79 -1.63
C PHE A 102 8.92 -2.68 -2.17
N GLU A 103 9.20 -3.75 -1.43
CA GLU A 103 10.15 -4.78 -1.84
C GLU A 103 9.51 -5.71 -2.88
N LYS A 104 10.35 -6.38 -3.69
CA LYS A 104 9.91 -7.25 -4.79
C LYS A 104 8.88 -8.30 -4.35
N GLU A 105 9.08 -8.90 -3.18
CA GLU A 105 8.19 -9.93 -2.63
C GLU A 105 6.77 -9.37 -2.35
N ILE A 106 6.68 -8.11 -1.94
CA ILE A 106 5.39 -7.43 -1.69
C ILE A 106 4.72 -7.07 -3.02
N VAL A 107 5.50 -6.57 -3.98
CA VAL A 107 5.06 -6.29 -5.34
C VAL A 107 4.44 -7.54 -5.99
N GLU A 108 5.11 -8.69 -5.87
CA GLU A 108 4.62 -9.97 -6.39
C GLU A 108 3.28 -10.36 -5.74
N LYS A 109 3.15 -10.26 -4.41
CA LYS A 109 1.90 -10.56 -3.70
C LYS A 109 0.75 -9.63 -4.09
N ILE A 110 1.02 -8.32 -4.19
CA ILE A 110 0.02 -7.34 -4.63
C ILE A 110 -0.45 -7.67 -6.05
N THR A 111 0.49 -7.99 -6.95
CA THR A 111 0.18 -8.35 -8.34
C THR A 111 -0.74 -9.56 -8.41
N VAL A 112 -0.48 -10.61 -7.63
CA VAL A 112 -1.35 -11.81 -7.55
C VAL A 112 -2.78 -11.44 -7.15
N ILE A 113 -2.96 -10.56 -6.16
CA ILE A 113 -4.29 -10.11 -5.72
C ILE A 113 -4.99 -9.29 -6.81
N ILE A 114 -4.26 -8.39 -7.48
CA ILE A 114 -4.80 -7.58 -8.58
C ILE A 114 -5.28 -8.46 -9.74
N GLU A 115 -4.50 -9.47 -10.12
CA GLU A 115 -4.87 -10.41 -11.18
C GLU A 115 -6.08 -11.26 -10.80
N ALA A 116 -6.09 -11.80 -9.58
CA ALA A 116 -7.21 -12.57 -9.07
C ALA A 116 -8.49 -11.73 -9.01
N PHE A 117 -8.40 -10.45 -8.62
CA PHE A 117 -9.53 -9.53 -8.67
C PHE A 117 -10.04 -9.29 -10.10
N LYS A 118 -9.15 -9.04 -11.06
CA LYS A 118 -9.53 -8.86 -12.47
C LYS A 118 -10.28 -10.08 -13.01
N LYS A 119 -9.85 -11.29 -12.65
CA LYS A 119 -10.54 -12.54 -12.99
C LYS A 119 -11.90 -12.64 -12.29
N ALA A 120 -11.96 -12.37 -10.98
CA ALA A 120 -13.19 -12.39 -10.20
C ALA A 120 -14.25 -11.44 -10.76
N LYS A 121 -13.85 -10.23 -11.15
CA LYS A 121 -14.74 -9.24 -11.78
C LYS A 121 -15.33 -9.76 -13.09
N LYS A 122 -14.50 -10.39 -13.95
CA LYS A 122 -14.95 -10.99 -15.21
C LYS A 122 -15.92 -12.15 -14.97
N ALA A 123 -15.56 -13.06 -14.07
CA ALA A 123 -16.38 -14.21 -13.72
C ALA A 123 -17.74 -13.78 -13.14
N HIS A 124 -17.77 -12.73 -12.31
CA HIS A 124 -19.00 -12.15 -11.78
C HIS A 124 -19.90 -11.58 -12.90
N ILE A 125 -19.33 -10.79 -13.82
CA ILE A 125 -20.08 -10.25 -14.96
C ILE A 125 -20.65 -11.38 -15.82
N TYR A 126 -19.85 -12.40 -16.11
CA TYR A 126 -20.27 -13.53 -16.92
C TYR A 126 -21.37 -14.36 -16.24
N ALA A 127 -21.24 -14.62 -14.94
CA ALA A 127 -22.26 -15.31 -14.16
C ALA A 127 -23.59 -14.56 -14.13
N ASN A 128 -23.57 -13.22 -14.01
CA ASN A 128 -24.76 -12.38 -14.08
C ASN A 128 -25.42 -12.42 -15.47
N LEU A 129 -24.62 -12.37 -16.55
CA LEU A 129 -25.14 -12.48 -17.92
C LEU A 129 -25.80 -13.83 -18.19
N MET A 130 -25.34 -14.89 -17.52
CA MET A 130 -25.81 -16.26 -17.69
C MET A 130 -26.87 -16.67 -16.65
N GLU A 131 -27.44 -15.73 -15.89
CA GLU A 131 -28.46 -16.07 -14.87
C GLU A 131 -29.68 -16.77 -15.47
N ASP A 132 -30.08 -16.40 -16.69
CA ASP A 132 -31.19 -17.05 -17.41
C ASP A 132 -30.83 -18.46 -17.91
N SER A 133 -29.55 -18.84 -17.83
CA SER A 133 -29.00 -20.14 -18.26
C SER A 133 -28.40 -20.93 -17.08
N ARG A 134 -28.93 -20.72 -15.86
CA ARG A 134 -28.56 -21.49 -14.67
C ARG A 134 -28.69 -23.00 -14.93
N GLY A 135 -27.68 -23.76 -14.51
CA GLY A 135 -27.59 -25.21 -14.76
C GLY A 135 -27.00 -25.61 -16.11
N SER A 136 -26.64 -24.64 -16.98
CA SER A 136 -25.80 -24.93 -18.14
C SER A 136 -24.35 -25.16 -17.71
N LYS A 137 -23.61 -25.97 -18.49
CA LYS A 137 -22.17 -26.20 -18.28
C LYS A 137 -21.34 -24.91 -18.28
N ALA A 138 -21.77 -23.92 -19.06
CA ALA A 138 -21.13 -22.61 -19.10
C ALA A 138 -21.32 -21.82 -17.79
N TRP A 139 -22.51 -21.90 -17.19
CA TRP A 139 -22.79 -21.29 -15.89
C TRP A 139 -22.04 -22.01 -14.75
N GLU A 140 -22.03 -23.35 -14.76
CA GLU A 140 -21.28 -24.14 -13.77
C GLU A 140 -19.78 -23.82 -13.79
N ASN A 141 -19.17 -23.74 -14.97
CA ASN A 141 -17.77 -23.35 -15.11
C ASN A 141 -17.48 -21.97 -14.50
N ALA A 142 -18.37 -20.99 -14.72
CA ALA A 142 -18.20 -19.65 -14.18
C ALA A 142 -18.34 -19.59 -12.66
N VAL A 143 -19.25 -20.38 -12.09
CA VAL A 143 -19.41 -20.51 -10.63
C VAL A 143 -18.20 -21.20 -10.00
N ASN A 144 -17.70 -22.27 -10.62
CA ASN A 144 -16.50 -22.97 -10.15
C ASN A 144 -15.27 -22.06 -10.19
N GLU A 145 -15.11 -21.26 -11.26
CA GLU A 145 -14.03 -20.28 -11.36
C GLU A 145 -14.13 -19.21 -10.26
N LYS A 146 -15.34 -18.69 -9.95
CA LYS A 146 -15.53 -17.78 -8.80
C LYS A 146 -15.09 -18.44 -7.48
N GLN A 147 -15.41 -19.71 -7.28
CA GLN A 147 -15.06 -20.43 -6.06
C GLN A 147 -13.55 -20.65 -5.93
N GLU A 148 -12.87 -21.06 -7.01
CA GLU A 148 -11.41 -21.22 -7.02
C GLU A 148 -10.70 -19.91 -6.70
N LEU A 149 -11.14 -18.81 -7.31
CA LEU A 149 -10.61 -17.48 -7.04
C LEU A 149 -10.85 -17.04 -5.58
N SER A 150 -12.01 -17.38 -5.01
CA SER A 150 -12.29 -17.14 -3.59
C SER A 150 -11.28 -17.86 -2.70
N ASN A 151 -11.06 -19.14 -2.95
CA ASN A 151 -10.14 -19.96 -2.15
C ASN A 151 -8.69 -19.47 -2.25
N GLN A 152 -8.28 -18.98 -3.42
CA GLN A 152 -6.96 -18.37 -3.61
C GLN A 152 -6.85 -17.06 -2.80
N LEU A 153 -7.82 -16.17 -2.94
CA LEU A 153 -7.80 -14.86 -2.29
C LEU A 153 -7.90 -14.96 -0.76
N GLU A 154 -8.64 -15.94 -0.22
CA GLU A 154 -8.69 -16.23 1.22
C GLU A 154 -7.32 -16.51 1.84
N LYS A 155 -6.34 -16.97 1.06
CA LYS A 155 -4.96 -17.20 1.52
C LYS A 155 -4.08 -15.97 1.30
N GLU A 156 -4.20 -15.33 0.13
CA GLU A 156 -3.31 -14.22 -0.24
C GLU A 156 -3.59 -12.93 0.56
N PHE A 157 -4.85 -12.62 0.86
CA PHE A 157 -5.20 -11.43 1.66
C PHE A 157 -4.59 -11.46 3.07
N PRO A 158 -4.75 -12.53 3.89
CA PRO A 158 -4.08 -12.63 5.19
C PRO A 158 -2.56 -12.55 5.12
N ASN A 159 -1.95 -13.16 4.10
CA ASN A 159 -0.51 -13.13 3.90
C ASN A 159 -0.02 -11.70 3.65
N LEU A 160 -0.63 -10.98 2.70
CA LEU A 160 -0.24 -9.60 2.41
C LEU A 160 -0.51 -8.66 3.60
N LYS A 161 -1.64 -8.82 4.30
CA LYS A 161 -1.93 -8.07 5.54
C LYS A 161 -0.83 -8.24 6.58
N THR A 162 -0.38 -9.48 6.78
CA THR A 162 0.67 -9.81 7.75
C THR A 162 1.99 -9.16 7.37
N GLU A 163 2.38 -9.22 6.10
CA GLU A 163 3.62 -8.60 5.63
C GLU A 163 3.58 -7.07 5.69
N LEU A 164 2.48 -6.44 5.26
CA LEU A 164 2.30 -4.98 5.38
C LEU A 164 2.36 -4.53 6.84
N LYS A 165 1.79 -5.31 7.76
CA LYS A 165 1.87 -5.02 9.21
C LYS A 165 3.30 -5.12 9.73
N LYS A 166 4.05 -6.16 9.35
CA LYS A 166 5.47 -6.31 9.74
C LYS A 166 6.30 -5.14 9.23
N ILE A 167 6.13 -4.77 7.96
CA ILE A 167 6.85 -3.64 7.35
C ILE A 167 6.50 -2.33 8.07
N PHE A 168 5.22 -2.11 8.38
CA PHE A 168 4.79 -0.94 9.13
C PHE A 168 5.46 -0.90 10.50
N GLN A 169 5.43 -2.00 11.26
CA GLN A 169 6.04 -2.08 12.60
C GLN A 169 7.55 -1.83 12.54
N ALA A 170 8.27 -2.53 11.66
CA ALA A 170 9.71 -2.38 11.52
C ALA A 170 10.12 -0.94 11.13
N ARG A 171 9.35 -0.28 10.27
CA ARG A 171 9.62 1.12 9.86
C ARG A 171 9.19 2.14 10.92
N TYR A 172 8.16 1.83 11.70
CA TYR A 172 7.72 2.65 12.83
C TYR A 172 8.73 2.62 13.97
N ASP A 173 9.32 1.47 14.26
CA ASP A 173 10.36 1.32 15.29
C ASP A 173 11.63 2.16 14.98
N ILE A 174 11.93 2.38 13.70
CA ILE A 174 13.02 3.28 13.24
C ILE A 174 12.71 4.75 13.52
N LEU A 175 11.43 5.13 13.63
CA LEU A 175 11.04 6.51 13.96
C LEU A 175 11.07 6.79 15.47
N LEU A 176 10.95 5.75 16.29
CA LEU A 176 10.92 5.86 17.74
C LEU A 176 12.31 5.77 18.39
N ASN A 177 13.29 5.17 17.72
CA ASN A 177 14.67 5.02 18.16
C ASN A 177 15.61 5.98 17.42
#